data_AF-A0A960ZT46-F1
#
_entry.id   AF-A0A960ZT46-F1
#
_cell.length_a   1.000
_cell.length_b   1.000
_cell.length_c   1.000
_cell.angle_alpha   90.00
_cell.angle_beta   90.00
_cell.angle_gamma   90.00
#
_symmetry.space_group_name_H-M   'P 1'
#
loop_
_entity.id
_entity.type
_entity.pdbx_description
1 polymer ?
#
loop_
_entity_poly.entity_id
_entity_poly.type
_entity_poly.pdbx_seq_one_letter_code
_entity_poly.pdbx_strand_id
1 'polypeptide(L)'
;SVDTRVAPQGKLMIWLMGHSDLLAERVNIYGIHAIQVSYANKWFGKLCQPTPKDMFARGNIRLEAATGDDVSDEIDIPKPDGMMERAYQFVKWLAKKNPQGQWQQFISDDGKGIRWDKVIISGSSHGSTTAARFAMHQAVDRVVMLCGPRDQDQDWQGQVSATPANRFFGFSHVLDGGWSGDHYCRSWELLGLHKFGPIVRVDAAKPPYDNTRRLITDADVKNDDKRAHSSVTPGGASPKDVAGNFLFEPVWKYLYTHPVDEIGEPTQIDPDCLKDHVGKK
;
A
#
# COMPACT_ATOMS: atom_id res chain seq x y z
N SER A 1 14.89 9.16 -3.12
CA SER A 1 15.09 10.08 -1.99
C SER A 1 15.70 9.32 -0.83
N VAL A 2 16.60 9.94 -0.10
CA VAL A 2 17.23 9.41 1.12
C VAL A 2 17.76 10.59 1.92
N ASP A 3 17.62 10.57 3.25
CA ASP A 3 18.31 11.53 4.13
C ASP A 3 19.53 10.86 4.77
N THR A 4 20.72 11.20 4.28
CA THR A 4 22.00 10.65 4.76
C THR A 4 22.44 11.19 6.12
N ARG A 5 21.67 12.12 6.72
CA ARG A 5 21.92 12.64 8.08
C ARG A 5 21.23 11.80 9.15
N VAL A 6 20.30 10.92 8.74
CA VAL A 6 19.56 10.01 9.61
C VAL A 6 20.16 8.60 9.52
N ALA A 7 20.23 7.89 10.65
CA ALA A 7 20.70 6.51 10.66
C ALA A 7 19.79 5.63 9.77
N PRO A 8 20.34 4.88 8.79
CA PRO A 8 19.52 4.09 7.88
C PRO A 8 18.92 2.87 8.60
N GLN A 9 17.66 2.58 8.31
CA GLN A 9 17.00 1.33 8.73
C GLN A 9 17.31 0.15 7.80
N GLY A 10 17.96 0.42 6.67
CA GLY A 10 18.18 -0.58 5.62
C GLY A 10 16.89 -1.06 4.96
N LYS A 11 15.89 -0.16 4.86
CA LYS A 11 14.58 -0.42 4.23
C LYS A 11 14.36 0.52 3.05
N LEU A 12 13.65 0.03 2.04
CA LEU A 12 13.31 0.76 0.82
C LEU A 12 11.79 0.81 0.65
N MET A 13 11.21 2.01 0.69
CA MET A 13 9.85 2.25 0.24
C MET A 13 9.80 2.38 -1.29
N ILE A 14 8.93 1.60 -1.93
CA ILE A 14 8.52 1.80 -3.32
C ILE A 14 7.09 2.35 -3.31
N TRP A 15 6.92 3.59 -3.79
CA TRP A 15 5.64 4.29 -3.83
C TRP A 15 4.92 4.09 -5.17
N LEU A 16 3.70 3.55 -5.13
CA LEU A 16 2.90 3.16 -6.29
C LEU A 16 1.82 4.19 -6.66
N MET A 17 2.21 5.45 -6.71
CA MET A 17 1.29 6.56 -6.94
C MET A 17 2.00 7.73 -7.61
N GLY A 18 1.25 8.79 -7.91
CA GLY A 18 1.83 10.06 -8.30
C GLY A 18 2.86 10.55 -7.27
N HIS A 19 3.81 11.34 -7.74
CA HIS A 19 4.89 11.91 -6.93
C HIS A 19 4.40 12.50 -5.60
N SER A 20 5.10 12.20 -4.51
CA SER A 20 4.75 12.66 -3.16
C SER A 20 6.00 13.00 -2.35
N ASP A 21 6.46 14.25 -2.45
CA ASP A 21 7.61 14.73 -1.68
C ASP A 21 7.36 14.67 -0.18
N LEU A 22 6.18 15.08 0.27
CA LEU A 22 5.82 15.10 1.68
C LEU A 22 5.86 13.71 2.32
N LEU A 23 5.51 12.66 1.59
CA LEU A 23 5.65 11.29 2.08
C LEU A 23 7.11 10.85 2.07
N ALA A 24 7.85 11.13 0.99
CA ALA A 24 9.26 10.80 0.88
C ALA A 24 10.11 11.45 1.98
N GLU A 25 9.87 12.71 2.31
CA GLU A 25 10.51 13.44 3.41
C GLU A 25 10.30 12.73 4.75
N ARG A 26 9.08 12.26 5.02
CA ARG A 26 8.74 11.58 6.29
C ARG A 26 9.45 10.25 6.42
N VAL A 27 9.36 9.40 5.40
CA VAL A 27 10.01 8.09 5.46
C VAL A 27 11.53 8.23 5.52
N ASN A 28 12.10 9.26 4.88
CA ASN A 28 13.53 9.59 5.02
C ASN A 28 13.88 9.96 6.48
N ILE A 29 13.04 10.74 7.17
CA ILE A 29 13.23 11.06 8.61
C ILE A 29 13.19 9.80 9.47
N TYR A 30 12.49 8.75 9.02
CA TYR A 30 12.49 7.44 9.68
C TYR A 30 13.74 6.61 9.34
N GLY A 31 14.63 7.07 8.46
CA GLY A 31 15.79 6.32 7.99
C GLY A 31 15.48 5.34 6.87
N ILE A 32 14.34 5.50 6.18
CA ILE A 32 13.88 4.63 5.09
C ILE A 32 14.15 5.33 3.75
N HIS A 33 14.76 4.62 2.81
CA HIS A 33 14.95 5.09 1.44
C HIS A 33 13.63 5.09 0.69
N ALA A 34 13.43 6.03 -0.22
CA ALA A 34 12.20 6.11 -1.01
C ALA A 34 12.49 6.18 -2.50
N ILE A 35 11.77 5.41 -3.30
CA ILE A 35 11.68 5.57 -4.75
C ILE A 35 10.23 5.59 -5.21
N GLN A 36 10.02 6.20 -6.37
CA GLN A 36 8.80 6.10 -7.15
C GLN A 36 9.23 5.83 -8.59
N VAL A 37 8.57 4.87 -9.23
CA VAL A 37 8.82 4.56 -10.64
C VAL A 37 7.53 4.73 -11.44
N SER A 38 7.68 5.23 -12.67
CA SER A 38 6.57 5.21 -13.63
C SER A 38 6.37 3.78 -14.10
N TYR A 39 5.14 3.27 -14.02
CA TYR A 39 4.75 1.96 -14.55
C TYR A 39 3.37 2.07 -15.22
N ALA A 40 2.91 1.02 -15.88
CA ALA A 40 1.67 0.99 -16.66
C ALA A 40 0.39 0.97 -15.80
N ASN A 41 0.17 2.05 -15.04
CA ASN A 41 -0.91 2.18 -14.07
C ASN A 41 -2.19 2.87 -14.58
N LYS A 42 -2.23 3.25 -15.87
CA LYS A 42 -3.36 3.98 -16.47
C LYS A 42 -4.49 3.09 -17.02
N TRP A 43 -4.30 1.78 -16.98
CA TRP A 43 -5.28 0.79 -17.45
C TRP A 43 -6.37 0.52 -16.40
N PHE A 44 -6.08 0.84 -15.14
CA PHE A 44 -7.00 0.62 -14.02
C PHE A 44 -8.27 1.48 -14.22
N GLY A 45 -9.42 0.82 -14.33
CA GLY A 45 -10.71 1.47 -14.60
C GLY A 45 -11.09 1.60 -16.08
N LYS A 46 -10.19 1.24 -17.01
CA LYS A 46 -10.50 1.14 -18.45
C LYS A 46 -10.79 -0.28 -18.89
N LEU A 47 -10.13 -1.24 -18.24
CA LEU A 47 -10.22 -2.67 -18.53
C LEU A 47 -11.14 -3.38 -17.55
N CYS A 48 -11.50 -4.62 -17.86
CA CYS A 48 -12.46 -5.43 -17.13
C CYS A 48 -13.82 -4.71 -17.04
N GLN A 49 -14.27 -4.13 -18.16
CA GLN A 49 -15.51 -3.36 -18.28
C GLN A 49 -16.37 -3.88 -19.46
N PRO A 50 -17.72 -3.78 -19.38
CA PRO A 50 -18.51 -3.34 -18.23
C PRO A 50 -18.49 -4.36 -17.07
N THR A 51 -18.19 -5.62 -17.37
CA THR A 51 -18.08 -6.71 -16.38
C THR A 51 -16.72 -7.37 -16.50
N PRO A 52 -16.01 -7.64 -15.38
CA PRO A 52 -14.79 -8.43 -15.38
C PRO A 52 -15.03 -9.85 -15.95
N LYS A 53 -14.03 -10.40 -16.65
CA LYS A 53 -14.09 -11.76 -17.23
C LYS A 53 -14.32 -12.83 -16.15
N ASP A 54 -13.68 -12.66 -15.00
CA ASP A 54 -13.75 -13.55 -13.85
C ASP A 54 -13.50 -12.78 -12.54
N MET A 55 -13.48 -13.52 -11.43
CA MET A 55 -13.26 -13.01 -10.07
C MET A 55 -11.83 -12.50 -9.80
N PHE A 56 -10.90 -12.64 -10.74
CA PHE A 56 -9.49 -12.26 -10.59
C PHE A 56 -9.01 -11.23 -11.62
N ALA A 57 -9.78 -10.99 -12.68
CA ALA A 57 -9.39 -10.17 -13.83
C ALA A 57 -8.74 -8.83 -13.45
N ARG A 58 -9.38 -7.99 -12.61
CA ARG A 58 -8.78 -6.70 -12.20
C ARG A 58 -7.48 -6.88 -11.41
N GLY A 59 -7.42 -7.93 -10.57
CA GLY A 59 -6.22 -8.29 -9.84
C GLY A 59 -5.08 -8.71 -10.77
N ASN A 60 -5.38 -9.43 -11.85
CA ASN A 60 -4.39 -9.82 -12.85
C ASN A 60 -3.87 -8.63 -13.65
N ILE A 61 -4.73 -7.66 -14.01
CA ILE A 61 -4.29 -6.39 -14.62
C ILE A 61 -3.25 -5.68 -13.75
N ARG A 62 -3.50 -5.64 -12.44
CA ARG A 62 -2.59 -5.01 -11.47
C ARG A 62 -1.29 -5.79 -11.31
N LEU A 63 -1.37 -7.12 -11.31
CA LEU A 63 -0.21 -7.99 -11.17
C LEU A 63 0.70 -7.86 -12.38
N GLU A 64 0.16 -7.92 -13.60
CA GLU A 64 0.93 -7.75 -14.83
C GLU A 64 1.51 -6.34 -14.92
N ALA A 65 0.76 -5.28 -14.57
CA ALA A 65 1.34 -3.94 -14.51
C ALA A 65 2.49 -3.82 -13.49
N ALA A 66 2.47 -4.62 -12.42
CA ALA A 66 3.51 -4.63 -11.41
C ALA A 66 4.74 -5.47 -11.82
N THR A 67 4.55 -6.56 -12.56
CA THR A 67 5.60 -7.58 -12.82
C THR A 67 6.06 -7.64 -14.27
N GLY A 68 5.17 -7.33 -15.22
CA GLY A 68 5.29 -7.63 -16.64
C GLY A 68 5.23 -9.12 -16.96
N ASP A 69 4.68 -9.93 -16.06
CA ASP A 69 4.31 -11.32 -16.34
C ASP A 69 2.96 -11.36 -17.05
N ASP A 70 2.88 -12.15 -18.12
CA ASP A 70 1.65 -12.38 -18.90
C ASP A 70 0.65 -13.19 -18.07
N VAL A 71 -0.29 -12.51 -17.41
CA VAL A 71 -1.29 -13.11 -16.52
C VAL A 71 -2.71 -12.64 -16.84
N SER A 72 -2.88 -11.84 -17.88
CA SER A 72 -4.16 -11.27 -18.29
C SER A 72 -4.27 -11.10 -19.80
N ASP A 73 -5.28 -11.72 -20.42
CA ASP A 73 -5.55 -11.57 -21.86
C ASP A 73 -5.99 -10.14 -22.30
N GLU A 74 -6.25 -9.20 -21.38
CA GLU A 74 -6.67 -7.82 -21.70
C GLU A 74 -5.50 -6.83 -21.86
N ILE A 75 -4.27 -7.21 -21.49
CA ILE A 75 -3.06 -6.38 -21.62
C ILE A 75 -1.87 -7.23 -22.01
N ASP A 76 -0.84 -6.57 -22.52
CA ASP A 76 0.47 -7.16 -22.76
C ASP A 76 1.51 -6.12 -22.33
N ILE A 77 2.06 -6.31 -21.14
CA ILE A 77 3.10 -5.44 -20.57
C ILE A 77 4.43 -6.18 -20.58
N PRO A 78 5.39 -5.77 -21.43
CA PRO A 78 6.72 -6.36 -21.42
C PRO A 78 7.38 -6.26 -20.04
N LYS A 79 8.11 -7.29 -19.61
CA LYS A 79 8.86 -7.30 -18.33
C LYS A 79 9.64 -6.00 -18.03
N PRO A 80 10.36 -5.38 -18.99
CA PRO A 80 11.05 -4.10 -18.75
C PRO A 80 10.14 -2.92 -18.35
N ASP A 81 8.84 -3.01 -18.65
CA ASP A 81 7.85 -1.98 -18.37
C ASP A 81 7.07 -2.20 -17.06
N GLY A 82 7.19 -3.37 -16.45
CA GLY A 82 6.66 -3.68 -15.14
C GLY A 82 7.32 -2.84 -14.03
N MET A 83 6.55 -2.50 -13.00
CA MET A 83 7.05 -1.77 -11.82
C MET A 83 8.30 -2.43 -11.20
N MET A 84 8.30 -3.76 -11.10
CA MET A 84 9.34 -4.57 -10.48
C MET A 84 10.70 -4.35 -11.14
N GLU A 85 10.76 -4.49 -12.47
CA GLU A 85 11.99 -4.32 -13.24
C GLU A 85 12.44 -2.85 -13.27
N ARG A 86 11.49 -1.92 -13.43
CA ARG A 86 11.79 -0.49 -13.41
C ARG A 86 12.37 -0.03 -12.07
N ALA A 87 11.85 -0.55 -10.96
CA ALA A 87 12.41 -0.31 -9.63
C ALA A 87 13.85 -0.84 -9.52
N TYR A 88 14.10 -2.05 -10.01
CA TYR A 88 15.44 -2.65 -9.98
C TYR A 88 16.45 -1.81 -10.77
N GLN A 89 16.10 -1.43 -12.01
CA GLN A 89 16.95 -0.57 -12.83
C GLN A 89 17.21 0.80 -12.18
N PHE A 90 16.20 1.38 -11.52
CA PHE A 90 16.37 2.66 -10.85
C PHE A 90 17.29 2.55 -9.62
N VAL A 91 17.12 1.54 -8.77
CA VAL A 91 18.02 1.28 -7.63
C VAL A 91 19.46 1.05 -8.11
N LYS A 92 19.64 0.27 -9.18
CA LYS A 92 20.95 0.02 -9.80
C LYS A 92 21.61 1.29 -10.34
N TRP A 93 20.82 2.19 -10.93
CA TRP A 93 21.30 3.50 -11.35
C TRP A 93 21.67 4.39 -10.16
N LEU A 94 20.84 4.42 -9.11
CA LEU A 94 21.10 5.18 -7.89
C LEU A 94 22.36 4.70 -7.15
N ALA A 95 22.63 3.39 -7.14
CA ALA A 95 23.86 2.85 -6.57
C ALA A 95 25.13 3.43 -7.24
N LYS A 96 25.04 3.79 -8.53
CA LYS A 96 26.15 4.40 -9.28
C LYS A 96 26.16 5.93 -9.19
N LYS A 97 24.98 6.56 -9.19
CA LYS A 97 24.84 8.03 -9.31
C LYS A 97 24.64 8.75 -7.99
N ASN A 98 24.34 8.02 -6.93
CA ASN A 98 24.16 8.52 -5.57
C ASN A 98 24.83 7.57 -4.55
N PRO A 99 26.15 7.33 -4.64
CA PRO A 99 26.83 6.35 -3.78
C PRO A 99 26.71 6.64 -2.28
N GLN A 100 26.61 7.92 -1.89
CA GLN A 100 26.38 8.33 -0.51
C GLN A 100 25.05 7.82 0.07
N GLY A 101 24.07 7.52 -0.78
CA GLY A 101 22.81 6.92 -0.38
C GLY A 101 22.89 5.42 -0.13
N GLN A 102 24.03 4.76 -0.36
CA GLN A 102 24.24 3.33 -0.08
C GLN A 102 23.20 2.39 -0.72
N TRP A 103 22.69 2.71 -1.91
CA TRP A 103 21.61 1.97 -2.58
C TRP A 103 21.95 0.52 -2.96
N GLN A 104 23.24 0.18 -3.04
CA GLN A 104 23.72 -1.18 -3.33
C GLN A 104 23.13 -2.22 -2.35
N GLN A 105 22.79 -1.83 -1.13
CA GLN A 105 22.22 -2.70 -0.10
C GLN A 105 20.84 -3.28 -0.43
N PHE A 106 20.16 -2.74 -1.45
CA PHE A 106 18.84 -3.18 -1.91
C PHE A 106 18.89 -4.06 -3.15
N ILE A 107 20.07 -4.28 -3.72
CA ILE A 107 20.26 -5.19 -4.85
C ILE A 107 20.47 -6.61 -4.29
N SER A 108 19.84 -7.60 -4.91
CA SER A 108 19.99 -9.01 -4.52
C SER A 108 21.44 -9.48 -4.60
N ASP A 109 21.79 -10.50 -3.82
CA ASP A 109 23.18 -10.97 -3.71
C ASP A 109 23.73 -11.49 -5.05
N ASP A 110 22.86 -12.03 -5.91
CA ASP A 110 23.19 -12.43 -7.28
C ASP A 110 23.25 -11.26 -8.28
N GLY A 111 22.91 -10.06 -7.84
CA GLY A 111 22.89 -8.85 -8.64
C GLY A 111 21.75 -8.75 -9.65
N LYS A 112 20.77 -9.67 -9.63
CA LYS A 112 19.72 -9.80 -10.66
C LYS A 112 18.36 -9.23 -10.29
N GLY A 113 18.21 -8.61 -9.12
CA GLY A 113 16.94 -8.05 -8.68
C GLY A 113 17.05 -7.20 -7.43
N ILE A 114 15.90 -7.01 -6.77
CA ILE A 114 15.78 -6.29 -5.50
C ILE A 114 15.73 -7.28 -4.34
N ARG A 115 16.31 -6.91 -3.20
CA ARG A 115 16.11 -7.53 -1.88
C ARG A 115 14.71 -7.21 -1.36
N TRP A 116 13.69 -7.94 -1.81
CA TRP A 116 12.29 -7.69 -1.43
C TRP A 116 12.04 -7.86 0.09
N ASP A 117 12.88 -8.62 0.79
CA ASP A 117 12.94 -8.72 2.26
C ASP A 117 13.33 -7.40 2.97
N LYS A 118 13.71 -6.37 2.21
CA LYS A 118 13.96 -5.00 2.68
C LYS A 118 12.94 -3.98 2.16
N VAL A 119 11.98 -4.41 1.35
CA VAL A 119 11.07 -3.51 0.64
C VAL A 119 9.78 -3.30 1.40
N ILE A 120 9.41 -2.03 1.56
CA ILE A 120 8.07 -1.58 1.91
C ILE A 120 7.36 -1.21 0.61
N ILE A 121 6.41 -2.02 0.16
CA ILE A 121 5.57 -1.64 -0.99
C ILE A 121 4.41 -0.79 -0.47
N SER A 122 4.25 0.41 -1.01
CA SER A 122 3.32 1.39 -0.48
C SER A 122 2.55 2.06 -1.60
N GLY A 123 1.27 2.34 -1.36
CA GLY A 123 0.47 3.07 -2.34
C GLY A 123 -0.77 3.70 -1.73
N SER A 124 -1.36 4.62 -2.48
CA SER A 124 -2.68 5.19 -2.18
C SER A 124 -3.66 4.85 -3.30
N SER A 125 -4.95 4.66 -2.98
CA SER A 125 -6.00 4.43 -3.96
C SER A 125 -5.69 3.21 -4.86
N HIS A 126 -5.63 3.37 -6.19
CA HIS A 126 -5.23 2.29 -7.09
C HIS A 126 -3.83 1.73 -6.76
N GLY A 127 -2.93 2.56 -6.23
CA GLY A 127 -1.59 2.18 -5.81
C GLY A 127 -1.61 1.29 -4.59
N SER A 128 -2.53 1.55 -3.65
CA SER A 128 -2.76 0.67 -2.51
C SER A 128 -3.24 -0.70 -2.98
N THR A 129 -4.15 -0.74 -3.97
CA THR A 129 -4.62 -2.00 -4.55
C THR A 129 -3.51 -2.76 -5.27
N THR A 130 -2.68 -2.07 -6.06
CA THR A 130 -1.52 -2.71 -6.71
C THR A 130 -0.49 -3.17 -5.68
N ALA A 131 -0.23 -2.40 -4.62
CA ALA A 131 0.71 -2.77 -3.56
C ALA A 131 0.28 -4.06 -2.86
N ALA A 132 -1.00 -4.15 -2.49
CA ALA A 132 -1.56 -5.36 -1.89
C ALA A 132 -1.47 -6.56 -2.84
N ARG A 133 -1.96 -6.42 -4.08
CA ARG A 133 -1.98 -7.50 -5.06
C ARG A 133 -0.58 -8.01 -5.41
N PHE A 134 0.39 -7.10 -5.54
CA PHE A 134 1.79 -7.43 -5.75
C PHE A 134 2.38 -8.18 -4.56
N ALA A 135 2.15 -7.70 -3.33
CA ALA A 135 2.67 -8.35 -2.12
C ALA A 135 2.10 -9.76 -1.87
N MET A 136 0.91 -10.04 -2.39
CA MET A 136 0.36 -11.40 -2.39
C MET A 136 1.12 -12.34 -3.34
N HIS A 137 1.73 -11.81 -4.40
CA HIS A 137 2.54 -12.59 -5.35
C HIS A 137 4.03 -12.63 -4.94
N GLN A 138 4.61 -11.49 -4.57
CA GLN A 138 6.00 -11.34 -4.16
C GLN A 138 6.06 -11.06 -2.67
N ALA A 139 6.72 -11.94 -1.91
CA ALA A 139 7.02 -11.70 -0.50
C ALA A 139 7.82 -10.40 -0.33
N VAL A 140 7.34 -9.48 0.50
CA VAL A 140 8.00 -8.21 0.86
C VAL A 140 8.11 -8.05 2.37
N ASP A 141 8.92 -7.09 2.82
CA ASP A 141 9.05 -6.79 4.25
C ASP A 141 7.77 -6.20 4.85
N ARG A 142 7.10 -5.29 4.13
CA ARG A 142 5.93 -4.57 4.62
C ARG A 142 5.07 -4.06 3.48
N VAL A 143 3.77 -3.97 3.72
CA VAL A 143 2.79 -3.34 2.82
C VAL A 143 2.10 -2.20 3.56
N VAL A 144 2.10 -1.00 2.99
CA VAL A 144 1.35 0.15 3.51
C VAL A 144 0.28 0.56 2.51
N MET A 145 -0.97 0.44 2.94
CA MET A 145 -2.18 0.59 2.14
C MET A 145 -2.94 1.84 2.59
N LEU A 146 -2.81 2.92 1.83
CA LEU A 146 -3.51 4.18 2.10
C LEU A 146 -4.76 4.24 1.23
N CYS A 147 -5.93 4.45 1.82
CA CYS A 147 -7.22 4.53 1.10
C CYS A 147 -7.41 3.44 0.02
N GLY A 148 -7.01 2.22 0.36
CA GLY A 148 -7.27 0.99 -0.38
C GLY A 148 -7.01 -0.24 0.51
N PRO A 149 -6.96 -1.45 -0.07
CA PRO A 149 -7.15 -1.78 -1.47
C PRO A 149 -8.64 -1.75 -1.89
N ARG A 150 -8.89 -1.54 -3.19
CA ARG A 150 -10.23 -1.60 -3.84
C ARG A 150 -10.41 -2.94 -4.58
N ASP A 151 -11.34 -3.01 -5.54
CA ASP A 151 -11.78 -4.22 -6.26
C ASP A 151 -12.65 -5.15 -5.40
N GLN A 152 -13.68 -4.59 -4.77
CA GLN A 152 -14.66 -5.28 -3.96
C GLN A 152 -15.49 -6.33 -4.71
N ASP A 153 -15.53 -6.24 -6.05
CA ASP A 153 -16.18 -7.18 -6.95
C ASP A 153 -15.26 -8.32 -7.39
N GLN A 154 -14.08 -8.45 -6.78
CA GLN A 154 -13.05 -9.43 -7.13
C GLN A 154 -12.58 -10.18 -5.89
N ASP A 155 -12.08 -11.40 -6.04
CA ASP A 155 -11.79 -12.33 -4.94
C ASP A 155 -10.29 -12.60 -4.77
N TRP A 156 -9.46 -11.89 -5.54
CA TRP A 156 -8.01 -12.06 -5.46
C TRP A 156 -7.47 -11.77 -4.04
N GLN A 157 -8.13 -10.93 -3.25
CA GLN A 157 -7.73 -10.60 -1.87
C GLN A 157 -7.77 -11.83 -0.93
N GLY A 158 -8.60 -12.83 -1.24
CA GLY A 158 -8.71 -14.07 -0.48
C GLY A 158 -7.74 -15.17 -0.91
N GLN A 159 -6.92 -14.93 -1.93
CA GLN A 159 -5.91 -15.90 -2.37
C GLN A 159 -4.77 -16.04 -1.36
N VAL A 160 -3.99 -17.12 -1.50
CA VAL A 160 -2.77 -17.31 -0.71
C VAL A 160 -1.80 -16.16 -1.00
N SER A 161 -1.30 -15.54 0.08
CA SER A 161 -0.35 -14.43 0.00
C SER A 161 1.08 -14.91 0.29
N ALA A 162 2.02 -14.55 -0.57
CA ALA A 162 3.46 -14.74 -0.34
C ALA A 162 3.96 -13.90 0.84
N THR A 163 3.41 -12.70 1.03
CA THR A 163 3.68 -11.86 2.20
C THR A 163 2.76 -12.27 3.36
N PRO A 164 3.28 -12.55 4.56
CA PRO A 164 2.46 -12.78 5.75
C PRO A 164 1.49 -11.62 6.05
N ALA A 165 0.25 -11.93 6.41
CA ALA A 165 -0.81 -10.94 6.61
C ALA A 165 -0.51 -9.92 7.74
N ASN A 166 0.32 -10.27 8.73
CA ASN A 166 0.75 -9.34 9.78
C ASN A 166 1.68 -8.20 9.27
N ARG A 167 2.15 -8.28 8.02
CA ARG A 167 3.01 -7.25 7.39
C ARG A 167 2.21 -6.24 6.57
N PHE A 168 0.90 -6.39 6.47
CA PHE A 168 0.02 -5.45 5.77
C PHE A 168 -0.59 -4.46 6.77
N PHE A 169 -0.52 -3.17 6.46
CA PHE A 169 -1.08 -2.10 7.28
C PHE A 169 -2.02 -1.24 6.45
N GLY A 170 -3.26 -1.07 6.90
CA GLY A 170 -4.28 -0.24 6.26
C GLY A 170 -4.53 1.06 7.03
N PHE A 171 -4.70 2.16 6.29
CA PHE A 171 -5.20 3.42 6.83
C PHE A 171 -6.19 4.08 5.85
N SER A 172 -7.41 4.36 6.32
CA SER A 172 -8.46 4.95 5.49
C SER A 172 -9.32 5.94 6.29
N HIS A 173 -10.02 6.82 5.59
CA HIS A 173 -10.99 7.73 6.19
C HIS A 173 -12.40 7.13 6.10
N VAL A 174 -13.23 7.21 7.14
CA VAL A 174 -14.57 6.57 7.17
C VAL A 174 -15.53 7.09 6.10
N LEU A 175 -15.36 8.34 5.67
CA LEU A 175 -16.09 8.96 4.54
C LEU A 175 -15.49 8.68 3.15
N ASP A 176 -14.39 7.92 3.04
CA ASP A 176 -13.92 7.47 1.72
C ASP A 176 -14.97 6.54 1.11
N GLY A 177 -15.34 6.78 -0.15
CA GLY A 177 -16.34 5.97 -0.87
C GLY A 177 -16.02 4.47 -0.96
N GLY A 178 -14.81 4.03 -0.61
CA GLY A 178 -14.54 2.61 -0.39
C GLY A 178 -15.31 2.00 0.80
N TRP A 179 -15.73 2.78 1.80
CA TRP A 179 -16.54 2.27 2.92
C TRP A 179 -17.98 2.00 2.50
N SER A 180 -18.61 2.93 1.78
CA SER A 180 -19.97 2.75 1.28
C SER A 180 -20.09 1.67 0.19
N GLY A 181 -18.97 1.25 -0.40
CA GLY A 181 -18.90 0.12 -1.31
C GLY A 181 -18.49 -1.21 -0.67
N ASP A 182 -18.36 -1.28 0.66
CA ASP A 182 -17.84 -2.42 1.43
C ASP A 182 -16.37 -2.80 1.15
N HIS A 183 -15.59 -1.93 0.48
CA HIS A 183 -14.21 -2.23 0.06
C HIS A 183 -13.32 -2.50 1.27
N TYR A 184 -13.47 -1.70 2.34
CA TYR A 184 -12.56 -1.73 3.48
C TYR A 184 -12.91 -2.80 4.51
N CYS A 185 -14.20 -3.05 4.80
CA CYS A 185 -14.58 -4.19 5.62
C CYS A 185 -14.14 -5.48 4.93
N ARG A 186 -14.42 -5.62 3.63
CA ARG A 186 -14.17 -6.86 2.90
C ARG A 186 -12.71 -7.09 2.61
N SER A 187 -12.03 -6.13 1.98
CA SER A 187 -10.66 -6.37 1.51
C SER A 187 -9.69 -6.58 2.66
N TRP A 188 -9.82 -5.84 3.75
CA TRP A 188 -8.96 -6.03 4.93
C TRP A 188 -9.26 -7.35 5.63
N GLU A 189 -10.51 -7.83 5.63
CA GLU A 189 -10.85 -9.13 6.18
C GLU A 189 -10.37 -10.29 5.32
N LEU A 190 -10.53 -10.21 4.00
CA LEU A 190 -10.02 -11.21 3.05
C LEU A 190 -8.49 -11.30 3.09
N LEU A 191 -7.80 -10.17 3.25
CA LEU A 191 -6.36 -10.13 3.52
C LEU A 191 -5.98 -10.63 4.93
N GLY A 192 -6.97 -10.92 5.79
CA GLY A 192 -6.75 -11.49 7.12
C GLY A 192 -6.32 -10.50 8.20
N LEU A 193 -6.46 -9.19 7.99
CA LEU A 193 -5.97 -8.17 8.93
C LEU A 193 -6.68 -8.19 10.28
N HIS A 194 -7.90 -8.72 10.34
CA HIS A 194 -8.66 -8.89 11.58
C HIS A 194 -7.96 -9.82 12.60
N LYS A 195 -7.02 -10.65 12.15
CA LYS A 195 -6.22 -11.52 13.01
C LYS A 195 -5.13 -10.77 13.80
N PHE A 196 -4.95 -9.47 13.56
CA PHE A 196 -3.86 -8.66 14.11
C PHE A 196 -4.38 -7.33 14.64
N GLY A 197 -5.37 -7.35 15.53
CA GLY A 197 -5.91 -6.18 16.20
C GLY A 197 -7.24 -5.66 15.63
N PRO A 198 -8.00 -4.88 16.44
CA PRO A 198 -9.27 -4.28 16.06
C PRO A 198 -9.11 -3.15 15.04
N ILE A 199 -10.20 -2.67 14.45
CA ILE A 199 -10.18 -1.38 13.78
C ILE A 199 -9.98 -0.29 14.84
N VAL A 200 -8.94 0.54 14.70
CA VAL A 200 -8.65 1.62 15.66
C VAL A 200 -8.84 2.98 15.00
N ARG A 201 -9.64 3.83 15.65
CA ARG A 201 -9.80 5.24 15.26
C ARG A 201 -8.65 6.07 15.80
N VAL A 202 -7.81 6.58 14.91
CA VAL A 202 -6.59 7.31 15.27
C VAL A 202 -6.86 8.67 15.90
N ASP A 203 -8.03 9.26 15.68
CA ASP A 203 -8.43 10.56 16.23
C ASP A 203 -8.63 10.53 17.76
N ALA A 204 -8.91 9.34 18.30
CA ALA A 204 -9.14 9.11 19.73
C ALA A 204 -8.10 8.20 20.38
N ALA A 205 -7.08 7.77 19.62
CA ALA A 205 -6.05 6.84 20.08
C ALA A 205 -4.65 7.38 19.80
N LYS A 206 -3.64 6.80 20.47
CA LYS A 206 -2.23 7.12 20.23
C LYS A 206 -1.48 5.83 19.90
N PRO A 207 -0.31 5.90 19.24
CA PRO A 207 0.55 4.73 19.05
C PRO A 207 0.82 4.03 20.40
N PRO A 208 0.85 2.69 20.44
CA PRO A 208 0.95 1.80 19.29
C PRO A 208 -0.41 1.33 18.70
N TYR A 209 -1.52 2.02 18.96
CA TYR A 209 -2.83 1.72 18.36
C TYR A 209 -3.25 0.25 18.51
N ASP A 210 -3.14 -0.30 19.72
CA ASP A 210 -3.41 -1.71 20.01
C ASP A 210 -2.68 -2.69 19.09
N ASN A 211 -1.51 -2.29 18.57
CA ASN A 211 -0.71 -3.05 17.61
C ASN A 211 -1.49 -3.48 16.36
N THR A 212 -2.52 -2.73 15.97
CA THR A 212 -3.42 -3.11 14.88
C THR A 212 -2.81 -2.98 13.48
N ARG A 213 -3.38 -3.69 12.52
CA ARG A 213 -3.17 -3.52 11.08
C ARG A 213 -4.25 -2.70 10.38
N ARG A 214 -5.27 -2.25 11.11
CA ARG A 214 -6.46 -1.58 10.58
C ARG A 214 -6.70 -0.23 11.27
N LEU A 215 -6.18 0.84 10.68
CA LEU A 215 -6.38 2.20 11.18
C LEU A 215 -7.46 2.92 10.39
N ILE A 216 -8.29 3.69 11.08
CA ILE A 216 -9.28 4.58 10.47
C ILE A 216 -9.21 5.97 11.06
N THR A 217 -9.74 6.94 10.34
CA THR A 217 -9.97 8.29 10.84
C THR A 217 -11.37 8.80 10.49
N ASP A 218 -11.94 9.60 11.39
CA ASP A 218 -13.16 10.40 11.18
C ASP A 218 -12.89 11.91 11.25
N ALA A 219 -11.63 12.32 11.05
CA ALA A 219 -11.23 13.72 11.05
C ALA A 219 -12.11 14.58 10.13
N ASP A 220 -12.34 15.83 10.50
CA ASP A 220 -13.21 16.70 9.71
C ASP A 220 -12.64 16.96 8.30
N VAL A 221 -13.31 16.37 7.31
CA VAL A 221 -13.07 16.57 5.88
C VAL A 221 -14.21 17.35 5.20
N LYS A 222 -15.03 18.06 5.98
CA LYS A 222 -16.15 18.89 5.50
C LYS A 222 -17.17 18.10 4.68
N ASN A 223 -17.42 16.84 5.06
CA ASN A 223 -18.29 15.91 4.35
C ASN A 223 -17.93 15.72 2.86
N ASP A 224 -16.66 15.90 2.49
CA ASP A 224 -16.17 15.70 1.12
C ASP A 224 -15.47 14.33 1.02
N ASP A 225 -16.05 13.42 0.24
CA ASP A 225 -15.56 12.05 0.02
C ASP A 225 -14.21 12.02 -0.73
N LYS A 226 -13.95 12.98 -1.62
CA LYS A 226 -12.67 13.11 -2.33
C LYS A 226 -11.57 13.63 -1.41
N ARG A 227 -11.93 14.54 -0.51
CA ARG A 227 -11.03 14.99 0.57
C ARG A 227 -10.77 13.84 1.54
N ALA A 228 -11.79 13.09 1.95
CA ALA A 228 -11.65 11.88 2.74
C ALA A 228 -10.65 10.90 2.12
N HIS A 229 -10.84 10.58 0.84
CA HIS A 229 -10.00 9.66 0.08
C HIS A 229 -8.52 10.07 0.05
N SER A 230 -8.23 11.36 -0.05
CA SER A 230 -6.85 11.87 -0.14
C SER A 230 -6.23 12.26 1.22
N SER A 231 -7.03 12.38 2.28
CA SER A 231 -6.61 12.90 3.59
C SER A 231 -5.53 12.05 4.28
N VAL A 232 -5.53 10.74 4.05
CA VAL A 232 -4.64 9.76 4.72
C VAL A 232 -3.22 9.72 4.14
N THR A 233 -2.96 10.41 3.03
CA THR A 233 -1.62 10.61 2.47
C THR A 233 -1.19 12.05 2.71
N PRO A 234 0.06 12.34 3.14
CA PRO A 234 0.52 13.71 3.38
C PRO A 234 0.25 14.65 2.20
N GLY A 235 -0.61 15.66 2.41
CA GLY A 235 -1.00 16.59 1.35
C GLY A 235 -1.94 17.69 1.81
N GLY A 236 -2.58 18.38 0.84
CA GLY A 236 -3.52 19.47 1.13
C GLY A 236 -4.83 19.02 1.79
N ALA A 237 -5.21 17.75 1.62
CA ALA A 237 -6.39 17.16 2.24
C ALA A 237 -6.15 16.68 3.68
N SER A 238 -4.90 16.36 4.04
CA SER A 238 -4.58 15.86 5.37
C SER A 238 -4.84 16.92 6.45
N PRO A 239 -5.47 16.55 7.57
CA PRO A 239 -5.65 17.43 8.72
C PRO A 239 -4.32 17.95 9.27
N LYS A 240 -4.32 19.22 9.65
CA LYS A 240 -3.20 19.92 10.28
C LYS A 240 -3.68 20.67 11.51
N ASP A 241 -2.80 20.83 12.49
CA ASP A 241 -3.05 21.73 13.61
C ASP A 241 -2.95 23.21 13.19
N VAL A 242 -3.19 24.11 14.14
CA VAL A 242 -3.11 25.57 13.94
C VAL A 242 -1.71 26.06 13.58
N ALA A 243 -0.66 25.29 13.89
CA ALA A 243 0.72 25.59 13.54
C ALA A 243 1.12 25.00 12.17
N GLY A 244 0.22 24.27 11.51
CA GLY A 244 0.45 23.64 10.22
C GLY A 244 1.10 22.24 10.30
N ASN A 245 1.28 21.68 11.50
CA ASN A 245 1.80 20.32 11.66
C ASN A 245 0.72 19.31 11.29
N PHE A 246 1.12 18.25 10.60
CA PHE A 246 0.18 17.20 10.22
C PHE A 246 -0.25 16.37 11.44
N LEU A 247 -1.56 16.20 11.62
CA LEU A 247 -2.10 15.42 12.73
C LEU A 247 -1.81 13.92 12.60
N PHE A 248 -1.64 13.42 11.36
CA PHE A 248 -1.36 12.02 11.07
C PHE A 248 0.14 11.66 11.07
N GLU A 249 1.02 12.55 11.52
CA GLU A 249 2.45 12.24 11.66
C GLU A 249 2.72 10.97 12.49
N PRO A 250 2.07 10.76 13.67
CA PRO A 250 2.24 9.54 14.43
C PRO A 250 1.70 8.29 13.72
N VAL A 251 0.65 8.46 12.91
CA VAL A 251 0.04 7.38 12.12
C VAL A 251 1.00 6.91 11.04
N TRP A 252 1.58 7.82 10.24
CA TRP A 252 2.55 7.44 9.22
C TRP A 252 3.78 6.79 9.84
N LYS A 253 4.32 7.34 10.94
CA LYS A 253 5.42 6.71 11.65
C LYS A 253 5.09 5.27 12.06
N TYR A 254 3.91 5.04 12.64
CA TYR A 254 3.43 3.70 12.99
C TYR A 254 3.38 2.78 11.76
N LEU A 255 2.70 3.20 10.69
CA LEU A 255 2.54 2.41 9.47
C LEU A 255 3.87 1.99 8.85
N TYR A 256 4.91 2.83 8.89
CA TYR A 256 6.20 2.55 8.26
C TYR A 256 7.25 1.92 9.18
N THR A 257 7.12 2.04 10.51
CA THR A 257 8.18 1.63 11.46
C THR A 257 7.76 0.67 12.56
N HIS A 258 6.46 0.52 12.86
CA HIS A 258 5.99 -0.38 13.93
C HIS A 258 6.46 -1.84 13.70
N PRO A 259 7.00 -2.55 14.69
CA PRO A 259 7.43 -3.94 14.53
C PRO A 259 6.31 -4.84 14.01
N VAL A 260 6.58 -5.60 12.95
CA VAL A 260 5.55 -6.41 12.27
C VAL A 260 5.09 -7.62 13.08
N ASP A 261 5.91 -8.07 14.05
CA ASP A 261 5.61 -9.19 14.94
C ASP A 261 4.94 -8.74 16.24
N GLU A 262 4.91 -7.44 16.53
CA GLU A 262 4.04 -6.87 17.57
C GLU A 262 2.63 -6.71 17.00
N ILE A 263 1.76 -7.66 17.34
CA ILE A 263 0.40 -7.79 16.82
C ILE A 263 -0.64 -7.52 17.91
N GLY A 264 -1.79 -6.97 17.51
CA GLY A 264 -2.95 -6.80 18.39
C GLY A 264 -3.78 -8.08 18.52
N GLU A 265 -4.66 -8.11 19.50
CA GLU A 265 -5.58 -9.23 19.72
C GLU A 265 -6.50 -9.45 18.50
N PRO A 266 -6.63 -10.69 18.00
CA PRO A 266 -7.55 -11.00 16.91
C PRO A 266 -8.99 -10.59 17.23
N THR A 267 -9.69 -10.01 16.25
CA THR A 267 -11.14 -9.80 16.34
C THR A 267 -11.89 -10.80 15.50
N GLN A 268 -13.17 -10.96 15.80
CA GLN A 268 -14.08 -11.60 14.87
C GLN A 268 -14.16 -10.80 13.57
N ILE A 269 -14.48 -11.54 12.51
CA ILE A 269 -14.87 -11.00 11.23
C ILE A 269 -16.23 -10.30 11.39
N ASP A 270 -16.42 -9.17 10.71
CA ASP A 270 -17.69 -8.45 10.63
C ASP A 270 -18.75 -9.34 9.94
N PRO A 271 -19.81 -9.74 10.65
CA PRO A 271 -20.88 -10.57 10.09
C PRO A 271 -21.75 -9.81 9.08
N ASP A 272 -21.79 -8.48 9.15
CA ASP A 272 -22.58 -7.62 8.27
C ASP A 272 -21.82 -7.26 6.99
N CYS A 273 -20.50 -7.48 6.98
CA CYS A 273 -19.69 -7.29 5.79
C CYS A 273 -19.94 -8.41 4.76
N LEU A 274 -20.56 -8.04 3.63
CA LEU A 274 -20.73 -8.92 2.48
C LEU A 274 -19.35 -9.29 1.91
N LYS A 275 -19.09 -10.59 1.78
CA LYS A 275 -17.78 -11.09 1.28
C LYS A 275 -17.86 -11.70 -0.10
N ASP A 276 -19.04 -12.17 -0.49
CA ASP A 276 -19.28 -12.68 -1.82
C ASP A 276 -20.07 -11.62 -2.61
N HIS A 277 -19.39 -11.02 -3.59
CA HIS A 277 -19.99 -10.06 -4.51
C HIS A 277 -20.21 -10.68 -5.91
N VAL A 278 -19.89 -11.95 -6.10
CA VAL A 278 -20.01 -12.66 -7.37
C VAL A 278 -21.31 -13.48 -7.35
N GLY A 279 -22.18 -13.30 -8.36
CA GLY A 279 -23.37 -14.13 -8.53
C GLY A 279 -24.73 -13.45 -8.31
N LYS A 280 -24.77 -12.15 -7.96
CA LYS A 280 -25.98 -11.35 -8.19
C LYS A 280 -26.03 -10.93 -9.66
N LYS A 281 -26.50 -11.86 -10.51
CA LYS A 281 -27.14 -11.52 -11.78
C LYS A 281 -28.46 -10.81 -11.53
#